data_AF-A0A5J9TIS3-F1
#
_entry.id   AF-A0A5J9TIS3-F1
#
_cell.length_a   1.000
_cell.length_b   1.000
_cell.length_c   1.000
_cell.angle_alpha   90.00
_cell.angle_beta   90.00
_cell.angle_gamma   90.00
#
_symmetry.space_group_name_H-M   'P 1'
#
loop_
_entity.id
_entity.type
_entity.pdbx_description
1 polymer ?
#
loop_
_entity_poly.entity_id
_entity_poly.type
_entity_poly.pdbx_seq_one_letter_code
_entity_poly.pdbx_strand_id
1 'polypeptide(L)'
;MDMNKKQIKKWMQLIADKGVQELAFINRPWPLDHPLPATLFSCTSLTSLHIGAWKFPNTAALPDAAAFPHLKELFLSVITMKDRDLAFLLDRSPVLESLTIIASKTDVRLSLVSHSLRCLQLGLSSLGDIAVADAPRLERLLLWMTQRRRVGGNKFSRIKIGNAPNLSMLGYWHPGQHELQIGDTIIEAATKLSPSTIIASVRTLALEVHFEVRNEIKTVPSFLKCFPNVETLHVKSMKVDKPTGKVKLNFWQEACPVECVQHVKTLVIHQFKGNKNEHAFIKFMGERARVLENLKAMAAFMSTSD
;
A
#
# COMPACT_ATOMS: atom_id res chain seq x y z
N MET A 1 4.82 28.52 20.93
CA MET A 1 4.21 28.49 22.28
C MET A 1 4.13 27.02 22.65
N ASP A 2 5.09 26.54 23.41
CA ASP A 2 5.22 25.09 23.67
C ASP A 2 4.15 24.67 24.68
N MET A 3 3.15 23.92 24.21
CA MET A 3 2.11 23.40 25.08
C MET A 3 2.69 22.31 26.00
N ASN A 4 2.69 22.56 27.30
CA ASN A 4 3.27 21.64 28.28
C ASN A 4 2.39 20.38 28.42
N LYS A 5 2.99 19.22 28.73
CA LYS A 5 2.32 17.90 28.91
C LYS A 5 1.04 17.96 29.75
N LYS A 6 1.02 18.79 30.81
CA LYS A 6 -0.17 18.99 31.66
C LYS A 6 -1.35 19.62 30.92
N GLN A 7 -1.09 20.57 30.02
CA GLN A 7 -2.12 21.21 29.20
C GLN A 7 -2.68 20.22 28.18
N ILE A 8 -1.80 19.44 27.53
CA ILE A 8 -2.23 18.41 26.58
C ILE A 8 -3.13 17.38 27.27
N LYS A 9 -2.77 16.92 28.48
CA LYS A 9 -3.61 16.00 29.26
C LYS A 9 -5.01 16.58 29.54
N LYS A 10 -5.09 17.85 29.96
CA LYS A 10 -6.37 18.52 30.19
C LYS A 10 -7.20 18.65 28.90
N TRP A 11 -6.54 18.93 27.78
CA TRP A 11 -7.20 19.05 26.48
C TRP A 11 -7.78 17.71 26.01
N MET A 12 -7.03 16.61 26.17
CA MET A 12 -7.53 15.26 25.87
C MET A 12 -8.71 14.87 26.75
N GLN A 13 -8.68 15.24 28.04
CA GLN A 13 -9.84 15.01 28.91
C GLN A 13 -11.06 15.80 28.44
N LEU A 14 -10.90 17.08 28.08
CA LEU A 14 -11.99 17.90 27.57
C LEU A 14 -12.60 17.34 26.27
N ILE A 15 -11.76 16.84 25.36
CA ILE A 15 -12.18 16.19 24.12
C ILE A 15 -13.01 14.94 24.42
N ALA A 16 -12.53 14.12 25.35
CA ALA A 16 -13.25 12.93 25.80
C ALA A 16 -14.60 13.30 26.43
N ASP A 17 -14.63 14.27 27.34
CA ASP A 17 -15.86 14.70 28.04
C ASP A 17 -16.90 15.28 27.08
N LYS A 18 -16.44 15.89 25.97
CA LYS A 18 -17.31 16.42 24.92
C LYS A 18 -17.78 15.38 23.90
N GLY A 19 -17.29 14.15 23.96
CA GLY A 19 -17.66 13.09 23.03
C GLY A 19 -17.25 13.40 21.59
N VAL A 20 -16.10 14.05 21.39
CA VAL A 20 -15.59 14.39 20.05
C VAL A 20 -15.45 13.13 19.20
N GLN A 21 -15.92 13.20 17.95
CA GLN A 21 -15.91 12.09 17.00
C GLN A 21 -14.73 12.16 16.03
N GLU A 22 -14.27 13.36 15.69
CA GLU A 22 -13.18 13.55 14.73
C GLU A 22 -12.05 14.36 15.36
N LEU A 23 -10.83 13.84 15.31
CA LEU A 23 -9.67 14.50 15.88
C LEU A 23 -8.46 14.37 14.98
N ALA A 24 -7.89 15.53 14.61
CA ALA A 24 -6.55 15.62 14.03
C ALA A 24 -5.58 16.16 15.09
N PHE A 25 -4.62 15.33 15.50
CA PHE A 25 -3.62 15.67 16.50
C PHE A 25 -2.21 15.60 15.90
N ILE A 26 -1.75 16.75 15.39
CA ILE A 26 -0.52 16.88 14.61
C ILE A 26 0.46 17.78 15.38
N ASN A 27 1.67 17.28 15.64
CA ASN A 27 2.71 18.04 16.30
C ASN A 27 3.67 18.69 15.29
N ARG A 28 3.66 20.02 15.18
CA ARG A 28 4.69 20.79 14.44
C ARG A 28 5.06 22.02 15.28
N PRO A 29 6.34 22.41 15.38
CA PRO A 29 7.50 22.00 14.58
C PRO A 29 8.31 20.81 15.16
N TRP A 30 9.41 20.45 14.50
CA TRP A 30 10.39 19.45 14.95
C TRP A 30 10.89 19.74 16.39
N PRO A 31 11.23 18.71 17.21
CA PRO A 31 11.49 17.32 16.84
C PRO A 31 10.29 16.36 16.90
N LEU A 32 10.38 15.25 16.15
CA LEU A 32 9.30 14.24 15.99
C LEU A 32 9.26 13.19 17.10
N ASP A 33 10.04 13.40 18.16
CA ASP A 33 10.29 12.39 19.20
C ASP A 33 9.38 12.56 20.41
N HIS A 34 8.51 13.58 20.39
CA HIS A 34 7.58 13.83 21.47
C HIS A 34 6.66 12.62 21.65
N PRO A 35 6.55 12.09 22.88
CA PRO A 35 5.68 10.96 23.15
C PRO A 35 4.22 11.40 23.03
N LEU A 36 3.47 10.69 22.21
CA LEU A 36 2.03 10.85 22.12
C LEU A 36 1.42 10.53 23.51
N PRO A 37 0.57 11.41 24.06
CA PRO A 37 -0.02 11.21 25.38
C PRO A 37 -0.94 9.99 25.40
N ALA A 38 -0.72 9.09 26.37
CA ALA A 38 -1.61 7.95 26.60
C ALA A 38 -3.06 8.37 26.92
N THR A 39 -3.28 9.62 27.36
CA THR A 39 -4.63 10.15 27.56
C THR A 39 -5.42 10.30 26.26
N LEU A 40 -4.81 10.17 25.08
CA LEU A 40 -5.58 10.10 23.83
C LEU A 40 -6.61 8.95 23.85
N PHE A 41 -6.28 7.84 24.49
CA PHE A 41 -7.16 6.66 24.59
C PHE A 41 -8.40 6.89 25.48
N SER A 42 -8.52 8.03 26.19
CA SER A 42 -9.78 8.38 26.85
C SER A 42 -10.85 8.89 25.88
N CYS A 43 -10.46 9.28 24.66
CA CYS A 43 -11.36 9.78 23.63
C CYS A 43 -12.05 8.61 22.91
N THR A 44 -12.88 7.85 23.63
CA THR A 44 -13.50 6.61 23.11
C THR A 44 -14.61 6.84 22.09
N SER A 45 -15.17 8.05 22.02
CA SER A 45 -16.19 8.46 21.05
C SER A 45 -15.64 8.72 19.64
N LEU A 46 -14.32 8.67 19.45
CA LEU A 46 -13.69 8.95 18.16
C LEU A 46 -14.09 7.92 17.10
N THR A 47 -14.52 8.43 15.95
CA THR A 47 -14.81 7.70 14.71
C THR A 47 -13.75 7.94 13.65
N SER A 48 -13.07 9.10 13.66
CA SER A 48 -11.93 9.41 12.79
C SER A 48 -10.79 10.04 13.58
N LEU A 49 -9.58 9.49 13.41
CA LEU A 49 -8.40 9.91 14.14
C LEU A 49 -7.20 10.08 13.21
N HIS A 50 -6.66 11.29 13.14
CA HIS A 50 -5.40 11.60 12.47
C HIS A 50 -4.32 11.90 13.50
N ILE A 51 -3.29 11.07 13.58
CA ILE A 51 -2.09 11.31 14.39
C ILE A 51 -0.94 11.68 13.47
N GLY A 52 -0.32 12.85 13.71
CA GLY A 52 0.77 13.36 12.89
C GLY A 52 2.00 13.76 13.70
N ALA A 53 3.18 13.32 13.27
CA ALA A 53 4.45 13.82 13.81
C ALA A 53 4.69 13.54 15.31
N TRP A 54 4.29 12.35 15.76
CA TRP A 54 4.47 11.89 17.14
C TRP A 54 5.29 10.58 17.22
N LYS A 55 5.86 10.33 18.39
CA LYS A 55 6.29 8.99 18.81
C LYS A 55 5.14 8.30 19.53
N PHE A 56 4.67 7.18 18.99
CA PHE A 56 3.55 6.43 19.56
C PHE A 56 3.89 5.88 20.96
N PRO A 57 2.95 5.86 21.93
CA PRO A 57 3.24 5.37 23.27
C PRO A 57 3.54 3.88 23.26
N ASN A 58 4.31 3.44 24.25
CA ASN A 58 4.50 2.02 24.51
C ASN A 58 3.18 1.39 24.95
N THR A 59 2.57 0.54 24.10
CA THR A 59 1.25 -0.04 24.40
C THR A 59 1.25 -1.00 25.58
N ALA A 60 2.40 -1.59 25.91
CA ALA A 60 2.54 -2.46 27.10
C ALA A 60 2.38 -1.72 28.44
N ALA A 61 2.43 -0.38 28.43
CA ALA A 61 2.22 0.45 29.62
C ALA A 61 0.83 1.09 29.66
N LEU A 62 -0.05 0.78 28.69
CA LEU A 62 -1.41 1.30 28.64
C LEU A 62 -2.33 0.45 29.52
N PRO A 63 -3.38 1.05 30.13
CA PRO A 63 -4.42 0.30 30.81
C PRO A 63 -5.13 -0.68 29.86
N ASP A 64 -5.66 -1.78 30.38
CA ASP A 64 -6.39 -2.77 29.59
C ASP A 64 -7.64 -2.20 28.89
N ALA A 65 -8.23 -1.13 29.44
CA ALA A 65 -9.37 -0.43 28.85
C ALA A 65 -8.99 0.52 27.69
N ALA A 66 -7.70 0.72 27.41
CA ALA A 66 -7.26 1.63 26.35
C ALA A 66 -7.65 1.08 24.97
N ALA A 67 -8.66 1.71 24.36
CA ALA A 67 -9.20 1.31 23.07
C ALA A 67 -9.89 2.46 22.35
N PHE A 68 -10.15 2.26 21.06
CA PHE A 68 -10.99 3.14 20.24
C PHE A 68 -12.18 2.35 19.68
N PRO A 69 -13.22 2.10 20.48
CA PRO A 69 -14.29 1.15 20.15
C PRO A 69 -15.14 1.56 18.94
N HIS A 70 -15.18 2.85 18.62
CA HIS A 70 -15.99 3.41 17.53
C HIS A 70 -15.17 3.90 16.34
N LEU A 71 -13.85 3.70 16.36
CA LEU A 71 -12.95 4.25 15.36
C LEU A 71 -13.06 3.50 14.03
N LYS A 72 -13.49 4.24 13.00
CA LYS A 72 -13.66 3.77 11.62
C LYS A 72 -12.49 4.15 10.73
N GLU A 73 -11.88 5.31 10.99
CA GLU A 73 -10.80 5.84 10.17
C GLU A 73 -9.58 6.20 11.02
N LEU A 74 -8.43 5.66 10.64
CA LEU A 74 -7.16 5.95 11.29
C LEU A 74 -6.13 6.40 10.26
N PHE A 75 -5.62 7.60 10.45
CA PHE A 75 -4.56 8.17 9.62
C PHE A 75 -3.32 8.43 10.48
N LEU A 76 -2.23 7.74 10.18
CA LEU A 76 -0.94 7.89 10.85
C LEU A 76 0.04 8.55 9.88
N SER A 77 0.59 9.70 10.26
CA SER A 77 1.55 10.43 9.41
C SER A 77 2.81 10.81 10.16
N VAL A 78 3.96 10.59 9.53
CA VAL A 78 5.27 10.96 10.12
C VAL A 78 5.41 10.39 11.53
N ILE A 79 5.00 9.14 11.73
CA ILE A 79 4.92 8.52 13.05
C ILE A 79 6.14 7.63 13.32
N THR A 80 6.56 7.58 14.59
CA THR A 80 7.51 6.57 15.07
C THR A 80 6.76 5.56 15.92
N MET A 81 6.68 4.30 15.47
CA MET A 81 5.86 3.26 16.08
C MET A 81 6.56 1.89 15.96
N LYS A 82 6.33 0.99 16.92
CA LYS A 82 6.76 -0.41 16.81
C LYS A 82 5.63 -1.27 16.25
N ASP A 83 5.99 -2.40 15.65
CA ASP A 83 5.03 -3.35 15.06
C ASP A 83 3.97 -3.81 16.06
N ARG A 84 4.37 -4.09 17.32
CA ARG A 84 3.45 -4.48 18.39
C ARG A 84 2.42 -3.39 18.73
N ASP A 85 2.81 -2.13 18.59
CA ASP A 85 1.94 -1.01 18.92
C ASP A 85 0.89 -0.83 17.82
N LEU A 86 1.26 -1.09 16.55
CA LEU A 86 0.33 -1.13 15.42
C LEU A 86 -0.65 -2.30 15.54
N ALA A 87 -0.17 -3.49 15.89
CA ALA A 87 -1.02 -4.65 16.14
C ALA A 87 -2.03 -4.39 17.26
N PHE A 88 -1.59 -3.75 18.35
CA PHE A 88 -2.48 -3.31 19.43
C PHE A 88 -3.56 -2.34 18.93
N LEU A 89 -3.23 -1.35 18.10
CA LEU A 89 -4.24 -0.42 17.57
C LEU A 89 -5.31 -1.12 16.74
N LEU A 90 -4.92 -2.10 15.92
CA LEU A 90 -5.85 -2.89 15.12
C LEU A 90 -6.77 -3.74 16.00
N ASP A 91 -6.22 -4.40 17.01
CA ASP A 91 -6.98 -5.21 17.97
C ASP A 91 -7.96 -4.37 18.80
N ARG A 92 -7.53 -3.17 19.22
CA ARG A 92 -8.32 -2.24 20.04
C ARG A 92 -9.22 -1.29 19.25
N SER A 93 -9.34 -1.50 17.93
CA SER A 93 -10.22 -0.72 17.05
C SER A 93 -11.08 -1.67 16.19
N PRO A 94 -12.02 -2.41 16.79
CA PRO A 94 -12.71 -3.54 16.16
C PRO A 94 -13.63 -3.16 15.00
N VAL A 95 -13.96 -1.87 14.84
CA VAL A 95 -14.81 -1.35 13.76
C VAL A 95 -14.03 -0.53 12.73
N LEU A 96 -12.69 -0.60 12.75
CA LEU A 96 -11.84 0.17 11.85
C LEU A 96 -12.06 -0.27 10.40
N GLU A 97 -12.48 0.67 9.54
CA GLU A 97 -12.77 0.45 8.12
C GLU A 97 -11.61 0.92 7.23
N SER A 98 -10.88 1.98 7.62
CA SER A 98 -9.74 2.49 6.87
C SER A 98 -8.53 2.76 7.75
N LEU A 99 -7.38 2.23 7.32
CA LEU A 99 -6.06 2.51 7.90
C LEU A 99 -5.16 3.11 6.83
N THR A 100 -4.64 4.30 7.10
CA THR A 100 -3.62 4.95 6.26
C THR A 100 -2.37 5.23 7.07
N ILE A 101 -1.21 4.79 6.58
CA ILE A 101 0.10 5.06 7.18
C ILE A 101 0.98 5.74 6.13
N ILE A 102 1.39 6.97 6.42
CA ILE A 102 2.20 7.79 5.53
C ILE A 102 3.49 8.24 6.22
N ALA A 103 4.61 8.13 5.51
CA ALA A 103 5.92 8.60 5.98
C ALA A 103 6.33 8.03 7.35
N SER A 104 6.10 6.74 7.58
CA SER A 104 6.57 6.06 8.78
C SER A 104 8.09 6.22 8.95
N LYS A 105 8.52 6.49 10.18
CA LYS A 105 9.94 6.63 10.51
C LYS A 105 10.65 5.29 10.66
N THR A 106 9.90 4.23 10.91
CA THR A 106 10.36 2.83 11.00
C THR A 106 9.85 2.03 9.81
N ASP A 107 10.51 0.89 9.51
CA ASP A 107 9.98 -0.07 8.55
C ASP A 107 8.60 -0.55 9.04
N VAL A 108 7.57 -0.45 8.20
CA VAL A 108 6.22 -0.92 8.56
C VAL A 108 6.15 -2.42 8.37
N ARG A 109 5.88 -3.16 9.44
CA ARG A 109 5.57 -4.60 9.40
C ARG A 109 4.18 -4.83 9.97
N LEU A 110 3.44 -5.74 9.34
CA LEU A 110 2.04 -5.93 9.68
C LEU A 110 1.60 -7.36 9.37
N SER A 111 0.97 -8.03 10.32
CA SER A 111 0.15 -9.21 10.07
C SER A 111 -1.31 -8.82 10.32
N LEU A 112 -2.03 -8.52 9.24
CA LEU A 112 -3.40 -8.06 9.28
C LEU A 112 -4.35 -9.23 9.52
N VAL A 113 -4.98 -9.23 10.68
CA VAL A 113 -6.17 -10.00 11.03
C VAL A 113 -7.25 -9.00 11.40
N SER A 114 -8.21 -8.75 10.50
CA SER A 114 -9.26 -7.75 10.74
C SER A 114 -10.53 -8.08 9.96
N HIS A 115 -11.65 -8.10 10.69
CA HIS A 115 -12.98 -8.41 10.14
C HIS A 115 -13.78 -7.15 9.79
N SER A 116 -13.21 -5.96 10.00
CA SER A 116 -13.83 -4.67 9.69
C SER A 116 -13.11 -3.90 8.60
N LEU A 117 -11.79 -4.08 8.45
CA LEU A 117 -10.97 -3.24 7.58
C LEU A 117 -11.32 -3.45 6.11
N ARG A 118 -11.65 -2.36 5.42
CA ARG A 118 -12.00 -2.30 3.99
C ARG A 118 -10.88 -1.71 3.16
N CYS A 119 -10.06 -0.82 3.73
CA CYS A 119 -9.01 -0.12 3.00
C CYS A 119 -7.73 -0.02 3.84
N LEU A 120 -6.62 -0.53 3.29
CA LEU A 120 -5.28 -0.35 3.82
C LEU A 120 -4.42 0.44 2.83
N GLN A 121 -3.88 1.58 3.28
CA GLN A 121 -3.03 2.45 2.48
C GLN A 121 -1.68 2.63 3.15
N LEU A 122 -0.61 2.27 2.46
CA LEU A 122 0.76 2.46 2.90
C LEU A 122 1.47 3.37 1.90
N GLY A 123 1.95 4.52 2.38
CA GLY A 123 2.50 5.57 1.53
C GLY A 123 3.82 6.12 2.05
N LEU A 124 4.74 6.47 1.15
CA LEU A 124 6.00 7.17 1.48
C LEU A 124 6.79 6.48 2.63
N SER A 125 6.64 5.18 2.78
CA SER A 125 7.16 4.41 3.92
C SER A 125 8.05 3.28 3.42
N SER A 126 9.07 2.96 4.20
CA SER A 126 9.82 1.71 4.03
C SER A 126 8.95 0.58 4.55
N LEU A 127 8.79 -0.49 3.77
CA LEU A 127 8.05 -1.67 4.19
C LEU A 127 9.02 -2.75 4.67
N GLY A 128 8.63 -3.50 5.68
CA GLY A 128 9.13 -4.85 5.93
C GLY A 128 8.11 -5.87 5.46
N ASP A 129 8.00 -7.01 6.16
CA ASP A 129 7.03 -8.03 5.77
C ASP A 129 5.60 -7.63 6.16
N ILE A 130 4.70 -7.68 5.17
CA ILE A 130 3.27 -7.43 5.30
C ILE A 130 2.54 -8.74 4.98
N ALA A 131 1.64 -9.19 5.84
CA ALA A 131 0.80 -10.34 5.61
C ALA A 131 -0.66 -9.94 5.81
N VAL A 132 -1.49 -10.13 4.78
CA VAL A 132 -2.95 -10.12 4.91
C VAL A 132 -3.35 -11.54 5.27
N ALA A 133 -3.30 -11.87 6.56
CA ALA A 133 -3.52 -13.23 7.03
C ALA A 133 -5.01 -13.60 6.93
N ASP A 134 -5.88 -12.77 7.51
CA ASP A 134 -7.32 -12.96 7.51
C ASP A 134 -8.05 -11.61 7.55
N ALA A 135 -8.49 -11.15 6.38
CA ALA A 135 -9.17 -9.86 6.22
C ALA A 135 -10.32 -9.97 5.21
N PRO A 136 -11.44 -10.64 5.59
CA PRO A 136 -12.51 -10.97 4.65
C PRO A 136 -13.24 -9.75 4.08
N ARG A 137 -13.18 -8.60 4.74
CA ARG A 137 -13.80 -7.34 4.28
C ARG A 137 -12.83 -6.41 3.55
N LEU A 138 -11.56 -6.78 3.41
CA LEU A 138 -10.58 -5.92 2.76
C LEU A 138 -10.90 -5.79 1.27
N GLU A 139 -11.22 -4.58 0.83
CA GLU A 139 -11.55 -4.27 -0.56
C GLU A 139 -10.35 -3.66 -1.30
N ARG A 140 -9.52 -2.89 -0.60
CA ARG A 140 -8.46 -2.06 -1.19
C ARG A 140 -7.15 -2.18 -0.42
N LEU A 141 -6.08 -2.54 -1.13
CA LEU A 141 -4.70 -2.49 -0.64
C LEU A 141 -3.86 -1.59 -1.56
N LEU A 142 -3.39 -0.46 -1.05
CA LEU A 142 -2.67 0.55 -1.82
C LEU A 142 -1.27 0.79 -1.26
N LEU A 143 -0.25 0.71 -2.11
CA LEU A 143 1.17 0.76 -1.75
C LEU A 143 1.89 1.84 -2.57
N TRP A 144 1.72 3.13 -2.27
CA TRP A 144 2.20 4.19 -3.16
C TRP A 144 3.52 4.81 -2.70
N MET A 145 4.50 4.93 -3.60
CA MET A 145 5.84 5.46 -3.29
C MET A 145 6.51 4.77 -2.09
N THR A 146 6.20 3.49 -1.90
CA THR A 146 6.83 2.67 -0.86
C THR A 146 8.29 2.41 -1.22
N GLN A 147 9.11 2.15 -0.21
CA GLN A 147 10.54 1.89 -0.37
C GLN A 147 10.89 0.52 0.20
N ARG A 148 12.03 -0.03 -0.21
CA ARG A 148 12.61 -1.21 0.43
C ARG A 148 12.87 -0.96 1.92
N ARG A 149 12.88 -2.04 2.70
CA ARG A 149 13.30 -2.04 4.11
C ARG A 149 14.64 -1.34 4.32
N ARG A 150 14.77 -0.59 5.41
CA ARG A 150 16.02 0.07 5.78
C ARG A 150 17.02 -0.90 6.39
N VAL A 151 16.52 -1.93 7.07
CA VAL A 151 17.33 -2.89 7.84
C VAL A 151 17.34 -4.26 7.17
N GLY A 152 18.52 -4.89 7.09
CA GLY A 152 18.68 -6.26 6.60
C GLY A 152 19.19 -6.38 5.15
N GLY A 153 19.80 -5.33 4.58
CA GLY A 153 20.46 -5.40 3.28
C GLY A 153 19.49 -5.59 2.10
N ASN A 154 19.95 -6.26 1.05
CA ASN A 154 19.31 -6.24 -0.27
C ASN A 154 18.09 -7.18 -0.44
N LYS A 155 17.53 -7.75 0.64
CA LYS A 155 16.35 -8.62 0.53
C LYS A 155 15.10 -7.79 0.28
N PHE A 156 14.26 -8.26 -0.63
CA PHE A 156 12.94 -7.69 -0.86
C PHE A 156 12.06 -7.84 0.37
N SER A 157 11.14 -6.90 0.52
CA SER A 157 10.10 -6.99 1.54
C SER A 157 8.98 -7.85 0.98
N ARG A 158 8.42 -8.73 1.81
CA ARG A 158 7.39 -9.65 1.34
C ARG A 158 6.01 -9.13 1.67
N ILE A 159 5.12 -9.17 0.69
CA ILE A 159 3.71 -8.90 0.90
C ILE A 159 2.93 -10.17 0.55
N LYS A 160 2.43 -10.83 1.60
CA LYS A 160 1.66 -12.07 1.52
C LYS A 160 0.17 -11.77 1.52
N ILE A 161 -0.55 -12.24 0.51
CA ILE A 161 -2.01 -12.24 0.48
C ILE A 161 -2.51 -13.64 0.84
N GLY A 162 -3.15 -13.73 2.00
CA GLY A 162 -3.86 -14.90 2.50
C GLY A 162 -5.36 -14.78 2.25
N ASN A 163 -6.18 -14.89 3.30
CA ASN A 163 -7.63 -14.84 3.17
C ASN A 163 -8.16 -13.39 3.00
N ALA A 164 -8.37 -12.96 1.77
CA ALA A 164 -8.94 -11.66 1.43
C ALA A 164 -9.91 -11.74 0.21
N PRO A 165 -11.02 -12.48 0.32
CA PRO A 165 -11.94 -12.76 -0.79
C PRO A 165 -12.53 -11.51 -1.44
N ASN A 166 -12.74 -10.42 -0.70
CA ASN A 166 -13.34 -9.19 -1.23
C ASN A 166 -12.31 -8.19 -1.80
N LEU A 167 -11.03 -8.57 -1.87
CA LEU A 167 -9.97 -7.68 -2.38
C LEU A 167 -10.22 -7.39 -3.85
N SER A 168 -10.73 -6.20 -4.14
CA SER A 168 -11.11 -5.76 -5.49
C SER A 168 -10.08 -4.83 -6.11
N MET A 169 -9.23 -4.20 -5.29
CA MET A 169 -8.18 -3.29 -5.74
C MET A 169 -6.84 -3.58 -5.05
N LEU A 170 -5.82 -3.81 -5.86
CA LEU A 170 -4.43 -3.88 -5.43
C LEU A 170 -3.64 -2.82 -6.20
N GLY A 171 -3.08 -1.83 -5.50
CA GLY A 171 -2.57 -0.65 -6.17
C GLY A 171 -1.16 -0.22 -5.81
N TYR A 172 -0.49 0.39 -6.80
CA TYR A 172 0.88 0.90 -6.81
C TYR A 172 1.91 -0.14 -6.40
N TRP A 173 1.61 -1.41 -6.65
CA TRP A 173 2.52 -2.49 -6.39
C TRP A 173 3.80 -2.33 -7.19
N HIS A 174 4.96 -2.46 -6.55
CA HIS A 174 6.25 -2.34 -7.20
C HIS A 174 6.96 -3.70 -7.28
N PRO A 175 6.91 -4.42 -8.43
CA PRO A 175 7.51 -5.75 -8.57
C PRO A 175 9.02 -5.77 -8.35
N GLY A 176 9.72 -4.69 -8.68
CA GLY A 176 11.15 -4.50 -8.41
C GLY A 176 11.53 -4.09 -6.98
N GLN A 177 10.57 -4.04 -6.03
CA GLN A 177 10.83 -3.69 -4.63
C GLN A 177 10.17 -4.61 -3.60
N HIS A 178 9.08 -5.29 -3.98
CA HIS A 178 8.34 -6.15 -3.06
C HIS A 178 8.03 -7.51 -3.71
N GLU A 179 8.29 -8.58 -2.96
CA GLU A 179 7.89 -9.94 -3.33
C GLU A 179 6.40 -10.13 -3.05
N LEU A 180 5.66 -10.68 -4.02
CA LEU A 180 4.28 -11.11 -3.81
C LEU A 180 4.26 -12.57 -3.44
N GLN A 181 3.62 -12.88 -2.33
CA GLN A 181 3.30 -14.25 -1.95
C GLN A 181 1.78 -14.41 -1.94
N ILE A 182 1.26 -15.42 -2.63
CA ILE A 182 -0.15 -15.81 -2.58
C ILE A 182 -0.21 -17.24 -2.04
N GLY A 183 -0.89 -17.43 -0.91
CA GLY A 183 -0.81 -18.68 -0.17
C GLY A 183 0.65 -18.98 0.22
N ASP A 184 1.19 -20.09 -0.28
CA ASP A 184 2.58 -20.53 -0.03
C ASP A 184 3.52 -20.32 -1.22
N THR A 185 3.03 -19.71 -2.30
CA THR A 185 3.82 -19.50 -3.53
C THR A 185 4.29 -18.06 -3.64
N ILE A 186 5.58 -17.88 -3.89
CA ILE A 186 6.18 -16.59 -4.23
C ILE A 186 6.08 -16.41 -5.75
N ILE A 187 5.56 -15.27 -6.18
CA ILE A 187 5.34 -14.95 -7.59
C ILE A 187 6.61 -14.30 -8.16
N GLU A 188 7.27 -15.01 -9.06
CA GLU A 188 8.48 -14.62 -9.75
C GLU A 188 8.29 -14.72 -11.28
N ALA A 189 9.33 -14.36 -12.04
CA ALA A 189 9.31 -14.51 -13.49
C ALA A 189 9.17 -16.00 -13.86
N ALA A 190 8.21 -16.32 -14.73
CA ALA A 190 7.92 -17.68 -15.19
C ALA A 190 7.45 -18.67 -14.10
N THR A 191 6.95 -18.19 -12.96
CA THR A 191 6.28 -19.05 -11.96
C THR A 191 5.11 -19.81 -12.58
N LYS A 192 5.07 -21.13 -12.35
CA LYS A 192 3.92 -21.97 -12.71
C LYS A 192 2.80 -21.69 -11.71
N LEU A 193 1.70 -21.13 -12.20
CA LEU A 193 0.56 -20.78 -11.36
C LEU A 193 -0.34 -21.99 -11.13
N SER A 194 -0.89 -22.08 -9.93
CA SER A 194 -1.94 -23.02 -9.54
C SER A 194 -3.22 -22.24 -9.20
N PRO A 195 -4.39 -22.90 -9.12
CA PRO A 195 -5.62 -22.23 -8.72
C PRO A 195 -5.53 -21.49 -7.37
N SER A 196 -4.70 -21.98 -6.44
CA SER A 196 -4.46 -21.33 -5.13
C SER A 196 -3.65 -20.03 -5.20
N THR A 197 -3.06 -19.72 -6.35
CA THR A 197 -2.31 -18.47 -6.60
C THR A 197 -3.14 -17.42 -7.35
N ILE A 198 -4.41 -17.72 -7.64
CA ILE A 198 -5.30 -16.84 -8.39
C ILE A 198 -6.19 -16.06 -7.42
N ILE A 199 -6.21 -14.74 -7.58
CA ILE A 199 -7.09 -13.83 -6.85
C ILE A 199 -8.07 -13.22 -7.87
N ALA A 200 -9.16 -13.94 -8.11
CA ALA A 200 -10.16 -13.60 -9.12
C ALA A 200 -11.05 -12.40 -8.73
N SER A 201 -11.00 -11.93 -7.48
CA SER A 201 -11.77 -10.79 -6.98
C SER A 201 -11.20 -9.43 -7.42
N VAL A 202 -9.91 -9.34 -7.74
CA VAL A 202 -9.28 -8.08 -8.15
C VAL A 202 -9.81 -7.63 -9.51
N ARG A 203 -10.36 -6.42 -9.54
CA ARG A 203 -10.88 -5.72 -10.72
C ARG A 203 -10.00 -4.55 -11.14
N THR A 204 -9.32 -3.93 -10.17
CA THR A 204 -8.39 -2.82 -10.43
C THR A 204 -7.00 -3.17 -9.94
N LEU A 205 -6.04 -3.18 -10.85
CA LEU A 205 -4.63 -3.41 -10.55
C LEU A 205 -3.83 -2.16 -10.90
N ALA A 206 -2.99 -1.69 -9.97
CA ALA A 206 -2.03 -0.64 -10.26
C ALA A 206 -0.60 -1.11 -9.98
N LEU A 207 0.29 -0.98 -10.96
CA LEU A 207 1.69 -1.39 -10.91
C LEU A 207 2.61 -0.18 -11.07
N GLU A 208 3.68 -0.11 -10.28
CA GLU A 208 4.84 0.75 -10.51
C GLU A 208 5.92 -0.09 -11.19
N VAL A 209 6.27 0.26 -12.44
CA VAL A 209 7.15 -0.56 -13.30
C VAL A 209 8.32 0.27 -13.80
N HIS A 210 9.53 -0.24 -13.60
CA HIS A 210 10.71 0.23 -14.32
C HIS A 210 10.82 -0.45 -15.69
N PHE A 211 10.31 0.21 -16.72
CA PHE A 211 10.40 -0.27 -18.11
C PHE A 211 11.82 -0.40 -18.66
N GLU A 212 12.85 0.02 -17.94
CA GLU A 212 14.25 -0.11 -18.34
C GLU A 212 15.03 -1.12 -17.47
N VAL A 213 14.32 -1.87 -16.61
CA VAL A 213 14.88 -2.93 -15.78
C VAL A 213 14.37 -4.28 -16.25
N ARG A 214 15.21 -5.02 -16.99
CA ARG A 214 14.82 -6.28 -17.66
C ARG A 214 14.23 -7.32 -16.71
N ASN A 215 14.81 -7.48 -15.53
CA ASN A 215 14.37 -8.48 -14.56
C ASN A 215 12.99 -8.14 -13.99
N GLU A 216 12.68 -6.86 -13.81
CA GLU A 216 11.39 -6.41 -13.32
C GLU A 216 10.30 -6.60 -14.38
N ILE A 217 10.58 -6.24 -15.63
CA ILE A 217 9.61 -6.42 -16.73
C ILE A 217 9.23 -7.90 -16.92
N LYS A 218 10.19 -8.81 -16.71
CA LYS A 218 9.98 -10.25 -16.81
C LYS A 218 8.99 -10.80 -15.78
N THR A 219 8.79 -10.14 -14.65
CA THR A 219 7.84 -10.60 -13.63
C THR A 219 6.42 -10.16 -13.93
N VAL A 220 6.24 -9.00 -14.60
CA VAL A 220 4.92 -8.41 -14.88
C VAL A 220 3.90 -9.42 -15.44
N PRO A 221 4.22 -10.28 -16.44
CA PRO A 221 3.26 -11.28 -16.90
C PRO A 221 2.80 -12.26 -15.82
N SER A 222 3.71 -12.72 -14.95
CA SER A 222 3.35 -13.62 -13.84
C SER A 222 2.38 -12.94 -12.87
N PHE A 223 2.61 -11.67 -12.56
CA PHE A 223 1.70 -10.86 -11.74
C PHE A 223 0.32 -10.73 -12.39
N LEU A 224 0.27 -10.34 -13.67
CA LEU A 224 -0.99 -10.19 -14.40
C LEU A 224 -1.80 -11.49 -14.41
N LYS A 225 -1.15 -12.64 -14.59
CA LYS A 225 -1.81 -13.96 -14.57
C LYS A 225 -2.42 -14.32 -13.19
N CYS A 226 -1.97 -13.72 -12.09
CA CYS A 226 -2.57 -13.95 -10.77
C CYS A 226 -3.96 -13.28 -10.63
N PHE A 227 -4.29 -12.32 -11.50
CA PHE A 227 -5.50 -11.49 -11.40
C PHE A 227 -6.30 -11.55 -12.71
N PRO A 228 -6.97 -12.68 -13.02
CA PRO A 228 -7.58 -12.92 -14.33
C PRO A 228 -8.72 -11.97 -14.69
N ASN A 229 -9.37 -11.33 -13.71
CA ASN A 229 -10.55 -10.49 -13.92
C ASN A 229 -10.26 -8.98 -13.86
N VAL A 230 -9.02 -8.55 -14.10
CA VAL A 230 -8.68 -7.11 -14.09
C VAL A 230 -9.40 -6.39 -15.24
N GLU A 231 -10.21 -5.40 -14.89
CA GLU A 231 -10.93 -4.52 -15.83
C GLU A 231 -10.21 -3.18 -16.00
N THR A 232 -9.56 -2.70 -14.94
CA THR A 232 -8.80 -1.44 -14.94
C THR A 232 -7.35 -1.70 -14.56
N LEU A 233 -6.43 -1.42 -15.48
CA LEU A 233 -5.00 -1.55 -15.27
C LEU A 233 -4.35 -0.16 -15.26
N HIS A 234 -3.77 0.22 -14.12
CA HIS A 234 -2.89 1.36 -14.02
C HIS A 234 -1.43 0.90 -14.05
N VAL A 235 -0.60 1.59 -14.83
CA VAL A 235 0.85 1.36 -14.85
C VAL A 235 1.54 2.70 -14.69
N LYS A 236 2.35 2.86 -13.66
CA LYS A 236 3.18 4.05 -13.45
C LYS A 236 4.61 3.75 -13.87
N SER A 237 5.12 4.50 -14.85
CA SER A 237 6.48 4.35 -15.34
C SER A 237 7.47 5.03 -14.39
N MET A 238 8.28 4.22 -13.74
CA MET A 238 9.25 4.68 -12.74
C MET A 238 10.57 5.09 -13.41
N LYS A 239 11.23 6.14 -12.91
CA LYS A 239 12.55 6.60 -13.39
C LYS A 239 13.64 5.62 -12.90
N VAL A 240 14.65 5.39 -13.73
CA VAL A 240 15.76 4.48 -13.44
C VAL A 240 17.07 5.25 -13.55
N ASP A 241 17.93 5.18 -12.52
CA ASP A 241 19.25 5.82 -12.55
C ASP A 241 20.25 5.02 -13.40
N LYS A 242 20.15 3.69 -13.38
CA LYS A 242 21.02 2.76 -14.13
C LYS A 242 20.18 1.69 -14.86
N PRO A 243 19.90 1.86 -16.16
CA PRO A 243 19.13 0.88 -16.92
C PRO A 243 19.91 -0.43 -17.09
N THR A 244 19.24 -1.58 -16.97
CA THR A 244 19.88 -2.91 -17.08
C THR A 244 19.65 -3.58 -18.44
N GLY A 245 19.16 -2.80 -19.41
CA GLY A 245 19.03 -3.20 -20.81
C GLY A 245 17.59 -3.43 -21.26
N LYS A 246 17.45 -3.67 -22.57
CA LYS A 246 16.15 -3.83 -23.25
C LYS A 246 15.64 -5.25 -23.16
N VAL A 247 14.32 -5.42 -23.20
CA VAL A 247 13.71 -6.74 -23.38
C VAL A 247 13.62 -7.04 -24.88
N LYS A 248 13.65 -8.33 -25.27
CA LYS A 248 13.47 -8.72 -26.68
C LYS A 248 12.11 -8.18 -27.19
N LEU A 249 12.06 -7.77 -28.46
CA LEU A 249 10.86 -7.21 -29.10
C LEU A 249 9.62 -8.12 -28.98
N ASN A 250 9.83 -9.44 -29.01
CA ASN A 250 8.79 -10.45 -28.96
C ASN A 250 8.46 -10.94 -27.54
N PHE A 251 9.08 -10.40 -26.48
CA PHE A 251 8.89 -10.88 -25.11
C PHE A 251 7.42 -10.90 -24.68
N TRP A 252 6.69 -9.82 -24.96
CA TRP A 252 5.28 -9.73 -24.59
C TRP A 252 4.40 -10.73 -25.38
N GLN A 253 4.84 -11.10 -26.59
CA GLN A 253 4.18 -12.12 -27.40
C GLN A 253 4.43 -13.51 -26.82
N GLU A 254 5.66 -13.80 -26.37
CA GLU A 254 6.05 -15.06 -25.73
C GLU A 254 5.45 -15.24 -24.33
N ALA A 255 5.17 -14.14 -23.62
CA ALA A 255 4.59 -14.17 -22.28
C ALA A 255 3.11 -14.65 -22.26
N CYS A 256 2.47 -14.76 -23.43
CA CYS A 256 1.09 -15.20 -23.61
C CYS A 256 0.90 -16.71 -23.40
N PRO A 257 -0.31 -17.15 -23.01
CA PRO A 257 -1.51 -16.34 -22.76
C PRO A 257 -1.49 -15.69 -21.37
N VAL A 258 -1.92 -14.43 -21.31
CA VAL A 258 -2.24 -13.72 -20.07
C VAL A 258 -3.72 -13.38 -20.14
N GLU A 259 -4.55 -14.18 -19.48
CA GLU A 259 -6.02 -14.12 -19.58
C GLU A 259 -6.55 -12.72 -19.24
N CYS A 260 -6.05 -12.10 -18.16
CA CYS A 260 -6.53 -10.80 -17.70
C CYS A 260 -6.46 -9.69 -18.75
N VAL A 261 -5.47 -9.75 -19.65
CA VAL A 261 -5.29 -8.71 -20.68
C VAL A 261 -6.50 -8.65 -21.61
N GLN A 262 -7.17 -9.77 -21.86
CA GLN A 262 -8.34 -9.82 -22.74
C GLN A 262 -9.56 -9.11 -22.15
N HIS A 263 -9.60 -8.91 -20.83
CA HIS A 263 -10.73 -8.33 -20.07
C HIS A 263 -10.49 -6.87 -19.66
N VAL A 264 -9.29 -6.32 -19.91
CA VAL A 264 -8.98 -4.93 -19.57
C VAL A 264 -9.79 -3.98 -20.45
N LYS A 265 -10.66 -3.19 -19.82
CA LYS A 265 -11.46 -2.11 -20.43
C LYS A 265 -10.75 -0.77 -20.40
N THR A 266 -10.00 -0.52 -19.32
CA THR A 266 -9.29 0.75 -19.12
C THR A 266 -7.81 0.50 -18.84
N LEU A 267 -6.95 1.06 -19.68
CA LEU A 267 -5.52 1.14 -19.47
C LEU A 267 -5.12 2.59 -19.17
N VAL A 268 -4.47 2.81 -18.03
CA VAL A 268 -3.97 4.13 -17.63
C VAL A 268 -2.47 4.06 -17.39
N ILE A 269 -1.70 4.82 -18.15
CA ILE A 269 -0.25 4.93 -17.99
C ILE A 269 0.09 6.27 -17.37
N HIS A 270 0.63 6.22 -16.15
CA HIS A 270 1.11 7.38 -15.41
C HIS A 270 2.59 7.60 -15.69
N GLN A 271 3.01 8.87 -15.76
CA GLN A 271 4.39 9.27 -16.01
C GLN A 271 4.97 8.68 -17.30
N PHE A 272 4.16 8.60 -18.36
CA PHE A 272 4.58 8.08 -19.67
C PHE A 272 5.76 8.90 -20.24
N LYS A 273 6.80 8.21 -20.69
CA LYS A 273 8.05 8.82 -21.20
C LYS A 273 8.27 8.55 -22.69
N GLY A 274 7.53 7.61 -23.27
CA GLY A 274 7.67 7.24 -24.67
C GLY A 274 8.91 6.40 -24.98
N ASN A 275 9.46 5.66 -24.01
CA ASN A 275 10.56 4.75 -24.32
C ASN A 275 10.07 3.53 -25.13
N LYS A 276 11.00 2.79 -25.77
CA LYS A 276 10.65 1.66 -26.64
C LYS A 276 9.93 0.53 -25.90
N ASN A 277 10.22 0.31 -24.62
CA ASN A 277 9.62 -0.76 -23.83
C ASN A 277 8.18 -0.40 -23.40
N GLU A 278 7.92 0.87 -23.08
CA GLU A 278 6.56 1.39 -22.85
C GLU A 278 5.71 1.25 -24.12
N HIS A 279 6.25 1.63 -25.28
CA HIS A 279 5.58 1.45 -26.57
C HIS A 279 5.29 -0.02 -26.87
N ALA A 280 6.25 -0.92 -26.61
CA ALA A 280 6.06 -2.35 -26.80
C ALA A 280 4.95 -2.91 -25.89
N PHE A 281 4.87 -2.42 -24.64
CA PHE A 281 3.81 -2.79 -23.70
C PHE A 281 2.44 -2.26 -24.15
N ILE A 282 2.34 -0.99 -24.57
CA ILE A 282 1.10 -0.41 -25.10
C ILE A 282 0.64 -1.19 -26.34
N LYS A 283 1.56 -1.47 -27.27
CA LYS A 283 1.27 -2.25 -28.48
C LYS A 283 0.74 -3.64 -28.11
N PHE A 284 1.39 -4.31 -27.16
CA PHE A 284 0.93 -5.58 -26.64
C PHE A 284 -0.50 -5.51 -26.06
N MET A 285 -0.78 -4.51 -25.22
CA MET A 285 -2.11 -4.31 -24.66
C MET A 285 -3.14 -4.03 -25.76
N GLY A 286 -2.83 -3.19 -26.74
CA GLY A 286 -3.73 -2.90 -27.87
C GLY A 286 -4.01 -4.10 -28.77
N GLU A 287 -3.04 -4.99 -28.97
CA GLU A 287 -3.22 -6.21 -29.77
C GLU A 287 -4.01 -7.31 -29.06
N ARG A 288 -4.04 -7.31 -27.71
CA ARG A 288 -4.55 -8.42 -26.91
C ARG A 288 -5.78 -8.08 -26.08
N ALA A 289 -5.98 -6.83 -25.69
CA ALA A 289 -7.14 -6.38 -24.95
C ALA A 289 -8.32 -6.18 -25.90
N ARG A 290 -9.16 -7.21 -26.02
CA ARG A 290 -10.28 -7.25 -26.98
C ARG A 290 -11.42 -6.29 -26.64
N VAL A 291 -11.53 -5.89 -25.38
CA VAL A 291 -12.59 -5.02 -24.85
C VAL A 291 -12.06 -3.66 -24.38
N LEU A 292 -10.86 -3.26 -24.83
CA LEU A 292 -10.25 -2.00 -24.43
C LEU A 292 -11.06 -0.82 -24.98
N GLU A 293 -11.68 -0.05 -24.08
CA GLU A 293 -12.49 1.13 -24.40
C GLU A 293 -11.70 2.42 -24.18
N ASN A 294 -10.86 2.44 -23.13
CA ASN A 294 -10.20 3.65 -22.66
C ASN A 294 -8.69 3.43 -22.52
N LEU A 295 -7.90 4.20 -23.27
CA LEU A 295 -6.45 4.30 -23.08
C LEU A 295 -6.09 5.74 -22.70
N LYS A 296 -5.53 5.93 -21.50
CA LYS A 296 -5.08 7.24 -21.00
C LYS A 296 -3.58 7.20 -20.76
N ALA A 297 -2.82 8.00 -21.48
CA ALA A 297 -1.39 8.19 -21.25
C ALA A 297 -1.14 9.58 -20.68
N MET A 298 -0.74 9.67 -19.41
CA MET A 298 -0.35 10.91 -18.76
C MET A 298 1.15 11.09 -18.91
N ALA A 299 1.54 11.95 -19.84
CA ALA A 299 2.93 12.30 -20.10
C ALA A 299 3.52 13.05 -18.90
N ALA A 300 4.73 12.67 -18.50
CA ALA A 300 5.53 13.48 -17.58
C ALA A 300 6.29 14.54 -18.39
N PHE A 301 5.68 15.70 -18.61
CA PHE A 301 6.44 16.86 -19.08
C PHE A 301 7.27 17.38 -17.91
N MET A 302 8.57 17.15 -17.95
CA MET A 302 9.48 17.92 -17.10
C MET A 302 9.55 19.32 -17.71
N SER A 303 9.15 20.35 -16.97
CA SER A 303 9.60 21.70 -17.30
C SER A 303 11.11 21.66 -17.27
N THR A 304 11.75 21.83 -18.42
CA THR A 304 13.13 22.27 -18.46
C THR A 304 13.12 23.65 -17.84
N SER A 305 13.59 23.76 -16.60
CA SER A 305 14.00 25.04 -16.07
C SER A 305 15.26 25.43 -16.86
N ASP A 306 15.08 26.33 -17.83
CA ASP A 306 16.17 27.09 -18.43
C ASP A 306 16.81 28.02 -17.40
#